data_AF-A0A1C5ACS2-F1
#
_entry.id   AF-A0A1C5ACS2-F1
#
_cell.length_a   1.000
_cell.length_b   1.000
_cell.length_c   1.000
_cell.angle_alpha   90.00
_cell.angle_beta   90.00
_cell.angle_gamma   90.00
#
_symmetry.space_group_name_H-M   'P 1'
#
loop_
_entity.id
_entity.type
_entity.pdbx_description
1 polymer ?
#
loop_
_entity_poly.entity_id
_entity_poly.type
_entity_poly.pdbx_seq_one_letter_code
_entity_poly.pdbx_strand_id
1 'polypeptide(L)' 'AASEEATAIYRRLAKANPAAYLPNLATSLNNLSNLLKVLGRVDEAEAIGGEAARLSR' A
#
# COMPACT_ATOMS: atom_id res chain seq x y z
N ALA A 1 2.64 -11.30 -5.08
CA ALA A 1 2.91 -11.64 -3.65
C ALA A 1 1.71 -11.28 -2.79
N ALA A 2 1.53 -11.89 -1.61
CA ALA A 2 0.36 -11.66 -0.75
C ALA A 2 0.08 -10.17 -0.45
N SER A 3 1.12 -9.34 -0.34
CA SER A 3 1.00 -7.88 -0.15
C SER A 3 0.42 -7.14 -1.37
N GLU A 4 0.68 -7.61 -2.58
CA GLU A 4 0.13 -7.04 -3.81
C GLU A 4 -1.37 -7.34 -3.94
N GLU A 5 -1.77 -8.58 -3.62
CA GLU A 5 -3.18 -8.99 -3.61
C GLU A 5 -3.97 -8.23 -2.53
N ALA A 6 -3.43 -8.12 -1.32
CA ALA A 6 -4.02 -7.31 -0.26
C ALA A 6 -4.18 -5.85 -0.68
N THR A 7 -3.16 -5.25 -1.30
CA THR A 7 -3.23 -3.89 -1.83
C THR A 7 -4.34 -3.73 -2.87
N ALA A 8 -4.49 -4.70 -3.79
CA ALA A 8 -5.55 -4.67 -4.79
C ALA A 8 -6.95 -4.76 -4.18
N ILE A 9 -7.15 -5.61 -3.16
CA ILE A 9 -8.41 -5.75 -2.43
C ILE A 9 -8.74 -4.45 -1.69
N TYR A 10 -7.83 -3.94 -0.87
CA TYR A 10 -8.07 -2.73 -0.10
C TYR A 10 -8.26 -1.49 -0.99
N ARG A 11 -7.62 -1.44 -2.17
CA ARG A 11 -7.86 -0.37 -3.15
C ARG A 11 -9.28 -0.41 -3.71
N ARG A 12 -9.86 -1.59 -3.93
CA ARG A 12 -11.26 -1.72 -4.35
C ARG A 12 -12.22 -1.34 -3.21
N LEU A 13 -11.95 -1.80 -2.00
CA LEU A 13 -12.78 -1.50 -0.82
C LEU A 13 -12.75 -0.01 -0.45
N ALA A 14 -11.57 0.62 -0.51
CA ALA A 14 -11.41 2.06 -0.24
C ALA A 14 -12.15 2.94 -1.26
N LYS A 15 -12.41 2.47 -2.49
CA LYS A 15 -13.28 3.21 -3.44
C LYS A 15 -14.73 3.24 -2.97
N ALA A 16 -15.20 2.19 -2.30
CA ALA A 16 -16.58 2.08 -1.82
C ALA A 16 -16.77 2.74 -0.45
N ASN A 17 -15.80 2.60 0.46
CA ASN A 17 -15.83 3.24 1.77
C ASN A 17 -14.41 3.67 2.19
N PRO A 18 -13.98 4.88 1.78
CA PRO A 18 -12.63 5.36 2.06
C PRO A 18 -12.30 5.38 3.56
N ALA A 19 -13.22 5.89 4.38
CA ALA A 19 -13.00 6.04 5.83
C ALA A 19 -12.74 4.68 6.52
N ALA A 20 -13.42 3.61 6.09
CA ALA A 20 -13.24 2.29 6.68
C ALA A 20 -11.96 1.57 6.23
N TYR A 21 -11.47 1.83 5.01
CA TYR A 21 -10.45 0.98 4.38
C TYR A 21 -9.14 1.68 4.01
N LEU A 22 -9.07 3.02 4.00
CA LEU A 22 -7.82 3.74 3.77
C LEU A 22 -6.70 3.36 4.74
N PRO A 23 -6.95 3.17 6.06
CA PRO A 23 -5.90 2.75 6.99
C PRO A 23 -5.29 1.37 6.64
N ASN A 24 -6.13 0.42 6.23
CA ASN A 24 -5.69 -0.91 5.82
C ASN A 24 -4.96 -0.90 4.47
N LEU A 25 -5.40 -0.04 3.56
CA LEU A 25 -4.71 0.20 2.28
C LEU A 25 -3.30 0.76 2.53
N ALA A 26 -3.17 1.79 3.37
CA ALA A 26 -1.87 2.37 3.72
C ALA A 26 -0.94 1.32 4.36
N THR A 27 -1.46 0.49 5.27
CA THR A 27 -0.70 -0.60 5.90
C THR A 27 -0.21 -1.62 4.86
N SER A 28 -1.07 -2.01 3.91
CA SER A 28 -0.70 -2.97 2.87
C SER A 28 0.35 -2.41 1.90
N LEU A 29 0.24 -1.12 1.56
CA LEU A 29 1.24 -0.40 0.75
C LEU A 29 2.58 -0.31 1.48
N ASN A 30 2.61 -0.05 2.79
CA ASN A 30 3.86 -0.07 3.58
C ASN A 30 4.53 -1.45 3.55
N ASN A 31 3.76 -2.52 3.71
CA ASN A 31 4.29 -3.89 3.61
C ASN A 31 4.84 -4.19 2.22
N LEU A 32 4.16 -3.75 1.16
CA LEU A 32 4.63 -3.88 -0.21
C LEU A 32 5.92 -3.07 -0.46
N SER A 33 5.99 -1.83 0.01
CA SER A 33 7.20 -1.00 -0.06
C SER A 33 8.40 -1.69 0.60
N ASN A 34 8.22 -2.24 1.80
CA ASN A 34 9.28 -2.97 2.50
C ASN A 34 9.73 -4.22 1.73
N LEU A 35 8.80 -4.97 1.14
CA LEU A 35 9.13 -6.12 0.29
C LEU A 35 9.93 -5.69 -0.95
N LEU A 36 9.54 -4.60 -1.61
CA LEU A 36 10.25 -4.07 -2.78
C LEU A 36 11.68 -3.63 -2.42
N LYS A 37 11.89 -3.04 -1.24
CA LYS A 37 13.25 -2.73 -0.73
C LYS A 37 14.10 -3.99 -0.56
N VAL A 38 13.53 -5.06 0.02
CA VAL A 38 14.24 -6.34 0.19
C VAL A 38 14.62 -6.95 -1.15
N LEU A 39 13.79 -6.75 -2.18
CA LEU A 39 14.05 -7.21 -3.55
C LEU A 39 14.98 -6.27 -4.36
N GLY A 40 15.51 -5.20 -3.75
CA GLY A 40 16.37 -4.22 -4.42
C GLY A 40 15.64 -3.26 -5.36
N ARG A 41 14.30 -3.27 -5.39
CA ARG A 41 13.44 -2.41 -6.23
C ARG A 41 13.12 -1.10 -5.50
N VAL A 42 14.18 -0.33 -5.20
CA VAL A 42 14.10 0.84 -4.30
C VAL A 42 13.20 1.94 -4.84
N ASP A 43 13.29 2.28 -6.13
CA ASP A 43 12.47 3.34 -6.74
C ASP A 43 10.97 3.05 -6.63
N GLU A 44 10.58 1.79 -6.87
CA GLU A 44 9.19 1.35 -6.72
C GLU A 44 8.75 1.37 -5.25
N ALA A 45 9.64 0.99 -4.34
CA ALA A 45 9.37 1.05 -2.92
C ALA A 45 9.11 2.49 -2.45
N GLU A 46 9.87 3.46 -2.93
CA GLU A 46 9.69 4.88 -2.59
C GLU A 46 8.36 5.43 -3.12
N ALA A 47 8.01 5.11 -4.36
CA ALA A 47 6.73 5.50 -4.94
C ALA A 47 5.54 4.98 -4.11
N ILE A 48 5.58 3.69 -3.77
CA ILE A 48 4.52 3.01 -2.99
C ILE A 48 4.48 3.51 -1.54
N GLY A 49 5.63 3.70 -0.89
CA GLY A 49 5.71 4.24 0.46
C GLY A 49 5.19 5.69 0.54
N GLY A 50 5.46 6.48 -0.50
CA GLY A 50 4.91 7.82 -0.63
C GLY A 50 3.38 7.82 -0.79
N GLU A 51 2.81 6.85 -1.51
CA GLU A 51 1.35 6.68 -1.57
C GLU A 51 0.78 6.36 -0.18
N ALA A 52 1.36 5.40 0.54
CA ALA A 52 0.93 5.03 1.89
C ALA A 52 0.91 6.24 2.84
N ALA A 53 1.97 7.05 2.83
CA ALA A 53 2.08 8.24 3.68
C ALA A 53 0.99 9.29 3.38
N ARG A 54 0.58 9.43 2.12
CA ARG A 54 -0.52 10.35 1.73
C ARG A 54 -1.88 9.86 2.21
N LEU A 55 -2.09 8.54 2.28
CA LEU A 55 -3.34 7.96 2.74
C LEU A 55 -3.49 7.98 4.27
N SER A 56 -2.39 8.15 5.01
CA SER A 56 -2.38 8.22 6.48
C SER A 56 -2.30 9.65 7.05
N ARG A 57 -2.28 10.67 6.19
CA ARG A 57 -2.26 12.10 6.57
C ARG A 57 -3.67 12.64 6.72
#